data_AF-A0A392RN81-F1
#
_entry.id   AF-A0A392RN81-F1
#
_cell.length_a   1.000
_cell.length_b   1.000
_cell.length_c   1.000
_cell.angle_alpha   90.00
_cell.angle_beta   90.00
_cell.angle_gamma   90.00
#
_symmetry.space_group_name_H-M   'P 1'
#
loop_
_entity.id
_entity.type
_entity.pdbx_description
1 polymer ?
#
loop_
_entity_poly.entity_id
_entity_poly.type
_entity_poly.pdbx_seq_one_letter_code
_entity_poly.pdbx_strand_id
1 'polypeptide(L)' 'MRLISDFHRNGKLTKGINSTFIALIPKVDSPQQLNDFRPISLVGSLYKILAKDRQILDGILIANEVVDEAR' A
#
# COMPACT_ATOMS: atom_id res chain seq x y z
N MET A 1 13.44 1.16 2.14
CA MET A 1 13.19 1.17 0.68
C MET A 1 13.16 -0.23 0.02
N ARG A 2 13.17 -1.36 0.76
CA ARG A 2 13.23 -2.71 0.14
C ARG A 2 12.08 -3.01 -0.83
N LEU A 3 10.86 -2.57 -0.50
CA LEU A 3 9.69 -2.77 -1.34
C LEU A 3 9.82 -2.10 -2.72
N ILE A 4 10.32 -0.86 -2.76
CA ILE A 4 10.55 -0.13 -4.01
C ILE A 4 11.67 -0.81 -4.81
N SER A 5 12.76 -1.24 -4.18
CA SER A 5 13.83 -1.96 -4.88
C SER A 5 13.38 -3.32 -5.43
N ASP A 6 12.53 -4.05 -4.70
CA ASP A 6 12.00 -5.34 -5.14
C ASP A 6 11.01 -5.16 -6.29
N PHE A 7 10.18 -4.11 -6.22
CA PHE A 7 9.30 -3.72 -7.32
C PHE A 7 10.10 -3.30 -8.57
N HIS A 8 11.16 -2.51 -8.41
CA HIS A 8 12.02 -2.11 -9.53
C HIS A 8 12.70 -3.31 -10.20
N ARG A 9 13.10 -4.32 -9.42
CA ARG A 9 13.77 -5.52 -9.94
C ARG A 9 12.81 -6.50 -10.58
N ASN A 10 11.64 -6.71 -10.00
CA ASN A 10 10.74 -7.81 -10.36
C ASN A 10 9.47 -7.37 -11.09
N GLY A 11 9.16 -6.06 -11.10
CA GLY A 11 7.93 -5.50 -11.65
C GLY A 11 6.66 -5.94 -10.90
N LYS A 12 6.81 -6.48 -9.69
CA LYS A 12 5.74 -7.08 -8.89
C LYS A 12 5.78 -6.57 -7.47
N LEU A 13 4.59 -6.40 -6.89
CA LEU A 13 4.43 -6.14 -5.47
C LEU A 13 4.24 -7.46 -4.74
N THR A 14 4.85 -7.58 -3.58
CA THR A 14 4.76 -8.81 -2.77
C THR A 14 3.36 -8.92 -2.18
N LYS A 15 2.76 -10.12 -2.26
CA LYS A 15 1.46 -10.42 -1.63
C LYS A 15 1.46 -10.02 -0.14
N GLY A 16 0.36 -9.42 0.32
CA GLY A 16 0.23 -8.92 1.69
C GLY A 16 0.67 -7.47 1.87
N ILE A 17 1.09 -6.81 0.78
CA ILE A 17 1.25 -5.35 0.67
C ILE A 17 0.11 -4.63 1.38
N ASN A 18 -1.14 -4.86 0.99
CA ASN A 18 -2.31 -4.15 1.54
C ASN A 18 -2.39 -4.20 3.07
N SER A 19 -2.03 -5.33 3.70
CA SER A 19 -2.02 -5.47 5.17
C SER A 19 -0.90 -4.68 5.85
N THR A 20 0.20 -4.40 5.15
CA THR A 20 1.38 -3.70 5.69
C THR A 20 1.24 -2.17 5.55
N PHE A 21 0.34 -1.68 4.68
CA PHE A 21 0.14 -0.25 4.43
C PHE A 21 -1.08 0.34 5.14
N ILE A 22 -1.71 -0.39 6.05
CA ILE A 22 -2.71 0.19 6.95
C ILE A 22 -1.98 0.86 8.10
N ALA A 23 -2.10 2.18 8.20
CA ALA A 23 -1.68 2.93 9.37
C ALA A 23 -2.88 3.18 10.29
N LEU A 24 -2.69 3.03 11.59
CA LEU A 24 -3.70 3.33 12.61
C LEU A 24 -3.46 4.73 13.16
N ILE A 25 -4.39 5.65 12.93
CA ILE A 25 -4.34 7.01 13.49
C ILE A 25 -5.22 7.07 14.75
N PRO A 26 -4.68 7.45 15.92
CA PRO A 26 -5.48 7.61 17.12
C PRO A 26 -6.51 8.72 16.95
N LYS A 27 -7.75 8.47 17.40
CA LYS A 27 -8.84 9.47 17.42
C LYS A 27 -8.91 10.25 18.74
N VAL A 28 -8.20 9.79 19.76
CA VAL A 28 -8.23 10.31 21.14
C VAL A 28 -6.81 10.36 21.71
N ASP A 29 -6.57 11.19 22.74
CA ASP A 29 -5.23 11.43 23.31
C ASP A 29 -4.59 10.22 24.03
N SER A 30 -5.37 9.18 24.33
CA SER A 30 -4.87 7.92 24.91
C SER A 30 -5.74 6.72 24.45
N PRO A 31 -5.48 6.16 23.26
CA PRO A 31 -6.26 5.05 22.74
C PRO A 31 -5.99 3.77 23.55
N GLN A 32 -7.04 3.05 23.93
CA GLN A 32 -6.96 1.81 24.72
C GLN A 32 -7.47 0.60 23.93
N GLN A 33 -8.32 0.83 22.93
CA GLN A 33 -8.97 -0.22 22.14
C GLN A 33 -8.75 0.01 20.64
N LEU A 34 -8.86 -1.06 19.85
CA LEU A 34 -8.70 -0.95 18.38
C LEU A 34 -9.69 0.04 17.76
N ASN A 35 -10.89 0.16 18.33
CA ASN A 35 -11.91 1.11 17.92
C ASN A 35 -11.55 2.57 18.18
N ASP A 36 -10.51 2.86 18.96
CA ASP A 36 -10.00 4.22 19.17
C ASP A 36 -9.12 4.68 18.01
N PHE A 37 -8.78 3.78 17.10
CA PHE A 37 -8.01 4.09 15.90
C PHE A 37 -8.89 4.20 14.67
N ARG A 38 -8.46 5.06 13.74
CA ARG A 38 -8.96 5.10 12.37
C ARG A 38 -7.92 4.44 11.48
N PRO A 39 -8.26 3.35 10.75
CA PRO A 39 -7.36 2.82 9.74
C PRO A 39 -7.30 3.78 8.55
N ILE A 40 -6.10 4.03 8.04
CA ILE A 40 -5.86 4.73 6.78
C ILE A 40 -5.05 3.80 5.88
N SER A 41 -5.56 3.58 4.66
CA SER A 41 -4.82 2.87 3.62
C SER A 41 -3.77 3.80 3.00
N LEU A 42 -2.50 3.41 3.10
CA LEU A 42 -1.38 4.09 2.44
C LEU A 42 -1.06 3.51 1.06
N VAL A 43 -1.84 2.52 0.60
CA VAL A 43 -1.66 1.84 -0.69
C VAL A 43 -1.70 2.84 -1.85
N GLY A 44 -2.68 3.76 -1.85
CA GLY A 44 -2.77 4.79 -2.89
C GLY A 44 -1.59 5.78 -2.91
N SER A 45 -1.01 6.09 -1.75
CA SER A 45 0.18 6.96 -1.65
C SER A 45 1.43 6.25 -2.16
N LEU A 46 1.56 4.94 -1.87
CA LEU A 46 2.62 4.11 -2.42
C LEU A 46 2.54 4.04 -3.94
N TYR A 47 1.34 3.84 -4.50
CA TYR A 47 1.16 3.82 -5.95
C TYR A 47 1.59 5.13 -6.61
N LYS A 48 1.29 6.28 -6.00
CA LYS A 48 1.79 7.58 -6.48
C LYS A 48 3.33 7.67 -6.46
N ILE A 49 3.99 7.07 -5.47
CA ILE A 49 5.46 7.04 -5.39
C ILE A 49 6.01 6.12 -6.48
N LEU A 50 5.47 4.92 -6.62
CA LEU A 50 5.91 3.95 -7.64
C LEU A 50 5.68 4.45 -9.08
N ALA A 51 4.59 5.18 -9.31
CA ALA A 51 4.29 5.81 -10.61
C ALA A 51 5.24 6.99 -10.91
N LYS A 52 5.64 7.76 -9.89
CA LYS A 52 6.63 8.83 -10.06
C LYS A 52 8.02 8.29 -10.42
N ASP A 53 8.41 7.17 -9.83
CA ASP A 53 9.73 6.57 -10.07
C ASP A 53 9.83 5.91 -11.46
N ARG A 54 8.70 5.63 -12.14
CA ARG A 54 8.71 5.05 -13.50
C ARG A 54 7.44 5.47 -14.27
N GLN A 55 7.63 6.29 -15.32
CA GLN A 55 6.60 6.90 -16.19
C GLN A 55 5.58 5.96 -16.89
N ILE A 56 5.52 4.66 -16.59
CA ILE A 56 4.76 3.67 -17.39
C ILE A 56 4.13 2.57 -16.50
N LEU A 57 3.33 2.92 -15.48
CA LEU A 57 2.87 1.91 -14.51
C LEU A 57 1.40 1.93 -14.11
N ASP A 58 0.59 2.90 -14.52
CA ASP A 58 -0.81 2.96 -14.06
C ASP A 58 -1.60 1.69 -14.40
N GLY A 59 -1.41 1.11 -15.60
CA GLY A 59 -2.13 -0.10 -16.02
C GLY A 59 -1.69 -1.42 -15.34
N ILE A 60 -0.39 -1.62 -15.13
CA ILE A 60 0.15 -2.86 -14.51
C ILE A 60 -0.17 -2.89 -13.01
N LEU A 61 -0.23 -1.72 -12.39
CA LEU A 61 -0.48 -1.56 -10.97
C LEU A 61 -1.94 -1.83 -10.63
N ILE A 62 -2.87 -1.27 -11.41
CA ILE A 62 -4.31 -1.54 -11.31
C ILE A 62 -4.60 -3.04 -11.52
N ALA A 63 -3.93 -3.68 -12.48
CA ALA A 63 -4.10 -5.12 -12.71
C ALA A 63 -3.64 -5.97 -11.51
N ASN A 64 -2.53 -5.61 -10.86
CA ASN A 64 -2.08 -6.32 -9.65
C ASN A 64 -3.03 -6.08 -8.46
N GLU A 65 -3.57 -4.87 -8.30
CA GLU A 65 -4.55 -4.54 -7.26
C GLU A 65 -5.84 -5.36 -7.40
N VAL A 66 -6.41 -5.39 -8.61
CA VAL A 66 -7.62 -6.18 -8.90
C VAL A 66 -7.38 -7.68 -8.69
N VAL A 67 -6.20 -8.18 -9.03
CA VAL A 67 -5.85 -9.60 -8.83
C VAL A 67 -5.64 -9.95 -7.35
N ASP A 68 -5.07 -9.05 -6.55
CA ASP A 68 -4.92 -9.28 -5.11
C ASP A 68 -6.24 -9.12 -4.34
N GLU A 69 -7.18 -8.29 -4.81
CA GLU A 69 -8.51 -8.15 -4.21
C GLU A 69 -9.46 -9.29 -4.60
N ALA A 70 -9.25 -9.92 -5.76
CA ALA A 70 -10.03 -11.07 -6.23
C ALA A 70 -9.60 -12.43 -5.63
N ARG A 71 -8.64 -12.47 -4.71
CA ARG A 71 -8.08 -13.70 -4.13
C ARG A 71 -8.20 -13.75 -2.61
#